data_AF-A0A538CJI9-F1
#
_entry.id   AF-A0A538CJI9-F1
#
_cell.length_a   1.000
_cell.length_b   1.000
_cell.length_c   1.000
_cell.angle_alpha   90.00
_cell.angle_beta   90.00
_cell.angle_gamma   90.00
#
_symmetry.space_group_name_H-M   'P 1'
#
loop_
_entity.id
_entity.type
_entity.pdbx_description
1 polymer ?
#
loop_
_entity_poly.entity_id
_entity_poly.type
_entity_poly.pdbx_seq_one_letter_code
_entity_poly.pdbx_strand_id
1 'polypeptide(L)'
;MSAEDQVAVSGLLEGGAAFSIHYRGGVSRGTNLLWEINGSEGDLQLTATGGQAQIWELDVRGGRGAQSSLELLPVPEHYRWAPPQGPGTNVAQAYARFARDYREGTHFCPTFEDAVRRHRMLNAIETAAATGRRQTVG
;
A
#
# COMPACT_ATOMS: atom_id res chain seq x y z
N MET A 1 24.45 14.31 -3.97
CA MET A 1 24.00 13.21 -3.09
C MET A 1 23.10 12.34 -3.96
N SER A 2 23.45 11.08 -4.21
CA SER A 2 22.60 10.13 -4.93
C SER A 2 21.58 9.54 -3.97
N ALA A 3 20.39 9.22 -4.47
CA ALA A 3 19.43 8.42 -3.71
C ALA A 3 19.80 6.94 -3.79
N GLU A 4 19.40 6.16 -2.78
CA GLU A 4 19.55 4.70 -2.80
C GLU A 4 18.59 4.08 -3.83
N ASP A 5 19.09 3.17 -4.67
CA ASP A 5 18.29 2.52 -5.71
C ASP A 5 17.34 1.46 -5.15
N GLN A 6 17.68 0.89 -3.99
CA GLN A 6 16.91 -0.17 -3.34
C GLN A 6 16.87 -0.02 -1.83
N VAL A 7 15.69 -0.29 -1.26
CA VAL A 7 15.45 -0.28 0.18
C VAL A 7 14.74 -1.57 0.56
N ALA A 8 15.27 -2.29 1.55
CA ALA A 8 14.64 -3.46 2.12
C ALA A 8 14.29 -3.19 3.59
N VAL A 9 13.05 -3.46 3.98
CA VAL A 9 12.55 -3.26 5.34
C VAL A 9 11.81 -4.52 5.78
N SER A 10 12.12 -5.03 6.96
CA SER A 10 11.38 -6.15 7.55
C SER A 10 11.18 -5.93 9.05
N GLY A 11 10.15 -6.56 9.59
CA GLY A 11 9.82 -6.43 11.00
C GLY A 11 8.49 -7.04 11.37
N LEU A 12 7.94 -6.58 12.48
CA LEU A 12 6.65 -6.99 13.01
C LEU A 12 5.73 -5.76 13.07
N LEU A 13 4.47 -5.94 12.70
CA LEU A 13 3.39 -5.00 12.99
C LEU A 13 2.99 -5.10 14.47
N GLU A 14 2.15 -4.18 14.95
CA GLU A 14 1.69 -4.13 16.35
C GLU A 14 1.08 -5.45 16.82
N GLY A 15 0.30 -6.12 15.97
CA GLY A 15 -0.29 -7.44 16.25
C GLY A 15 0.66 -8.63 16.11
N GLY A 16 1.97 -8.41 15.91
CA GLY A 16 2.97 -9.46 15.75
C GLY A 16 3.04 -10.08 14.35
N ALA A 17 2.20 -9.65 13.40
CA ALA A 17 2.28 -10.08 12.02
C ALA A 17 3.63 -9.65 11.40
N ALA A 18 4.34 -10.61 10.80
CA ALA A 18 5.59 -10.31 10.09
C ALA A 18 5.31 -9.58 8.79
N PHE A 19 6.18 -8.63 8.44
CA PHE A 19 6.14 -7.96 7.15
C PHE A 19 7.55 -7.87 6.54
N SER A 20 7.58 -7.80 5.20
CA SER A 20 8.77 -7.53 4.42
C SER A 20 8.41 -6.62 3.25
N ILE A 21 9.20 -5.59 3.01
CA ILE A 21 9.06 -4.63 1.92
C ILE A 21 10.39 -4.58 1.18
N HIS A 22 10.33 -4.73 -0.13
CA HIS A 22 11.43 -4.40 -1.02
C HIS A 22 10.97 -3.30 -1.98
N TYR A 23 11.60 -2.14 -1.87
CA TYR A 23 11.39 -1.01 -2.77
C TYR A 23 12.59 -0.88 -3.68
N ARG A 24 12.34 -0.70 -4.98
CA ARG A 24 13.39 -0.54 -6.00
C ARG A 24 12.97 0.57 -6.97
N GLY A 25 13.92 1.44 -7.31
CA GLY A 25 13.75 2.42 -8.38
C GLY A 25 13.68 1.80 -9.78
N GLY A 26 13.01 2.48 -10.70
CA GLY A 26 12.87 2.04 -12.09
C GLY A 26 11.79 0.98 -12.32
N VAL A 27 11.84 0.34 -13.51
CA VAL A 27 10.83 -0.64 -13.97
C VAL A 27 11.51 -1.97 -14.25
N SER A 28 10.88 -3.06 -13.82
CA SER A 28 11.32 -4.43 -14.07
C SER A 28 10.56 -5.04 -15.26
N ARG A 29 11.23 -5.93 -16.00
CA ARG A 29 10.58 -6.80 -17.00
C ARG A 29 9.71 -7.89 -16.38
N GLY A 30 9.86 -8.14 -15.07
CA GLY A 30 9.04 -9.05 -14.28
C GLY A 30 8.14 -8.30 -13.31
N THR A 31 8.24 -8.62 -12.02
CA THR A 31 7.41 -8.01 -10.97
C THR A 31 7.75 -6.54 -10.74
N ASN A 32 6.71 -5.69 -10.79
CA ASN A 32 6.77 -4.27 -10.45
C ASN A 32 6.08 -4.00 -9.11
N LEU A 33 4.74 -4.04 -9.04
CA LEU A 33 4.03 -4.11 -7.75
C LEU A 33 3.60 -5.55 -7.46
N LEU A 34 3.97 -6.02 -6.29
CA LEU A 34 3.42 -7.22 -5.66
C LEU A 34 3.24 -6.90 -4.17
N TRP A 35 2.00 -6.99 -3.71
CA TRP A 35 1.68 -6.89 -2.29
C TRP A 35 0.81 -8.07 -1.90
N GLU A 36 1.33 -8.90 -1.00
CA GLU A 36 0.66 -10.09 -0.51
C GLU A 36 0.26 -9.90 0.95
N ILE A 37 -0.94 -10.37 1.28
CA ILE A 37 -1.49 -10.37 2.63
C ILE A 37 -1.98 -11.78 2.90
N ASN A 38 -1.29 -12.49 3.79
CA ASN A 38 -1.60 -13.87 4.12
C ASN A 38 -2.24 -13.96 5.50
N GLY A 39 -3.46 -14.50 5.55
CA GLY A 39 -4.23 -14.67 6.77
C GLY A 39 -4.54 -16.14 7.04
N SER A 40 -5.04 -16.43 8.23
CA SER A 40 -5.43 -17.79 8.61
C SER A 40 -6.62 -18.35 7.83
N GLU A 41 -7.44 -17.47 7.25
CA GLU A 41 -8.66 -17.85 6.50
C GLU A 41 -8.52 -17.69 4.99
N GLY A 42 -7.44 -17.05 4.54
CA GLY A 42 -7.25 -16.76 3.12
C GLY A 42 -6.19 -15.71 2.87
N ASP A 43 -6.01 -15.44 1.59
CA ASP A 43 -4.91 -14.65 1.06
C ASP A 43 -5.44 -13.58 0.09
N LEU A 44 -4.76 -12.45 0.06
CA LEU A 44 -4.93 -11.41 -0.95
C LEU A 44 -3.59 -11.14 -1.64
N GLN A 45 -3.67 -10.89 -2.94
CA GLN A 45 -2.55 -10.45 -3.75
C GLN A 45 -2.97 -9.25 -4.58
N LEU A 46 -2.20 -8.17 -4.49
CA LEU A 46 -2.37 -6.97 -5.29
C LEU A 46 -1.18 -6.85 -6.25
N THR A 47 -1.47 -6.66 -7.53
CA THR A 47 -0.46 -6.46 -8.58
C THR A 47 -0.78 -5.24 -9.43
N ALA A 48 0.26 -4.62 -9.99
CA ALA A 48 0.14 -3.55 -10.96
C ALA A 48 1.39 -3.43 -11.82
N THR A 49 1.26 -2.76 -12.96
CA THR A 49 2.36 -2.45 -13.89
C THR A 49 3.43 -1.55 -13.25
N GLY A 50 3.11 -0.80 -12.19
CA GLY A 50 4.07 -0.02 -11.41
C GLY A 50 3.69 0.11 -9.94
N GLY A 51 4.67 0.42 -9.09
CA GLY A 51 4.49 0.57 -7.63
C GLY A 51 3.72 1.82 -7.19
N GLN A 52 3.35 2.69 -8.13
CA GLN A 52 2.68 3.96 -7.87
C GLN A 52 1.16 3.76 -7.94
N ALA A 53 0.55 3.32 -6.84
CA ALA A 53 -0.89 3.07 -6.75
C ALA A 53 -1.74 4.33 -7.04
N GLN A 54 -1.17 5.53 -6.99
CA GLN A 54 -1.87 6.76 -7.39
C GLN A 54 -1.98 6.93 -8.92
N ILE A 55 -1.19 6.18 -9.70
CA ILE A 55 -1.15 6.23 -11.18
C ILE A 55 -1.71 4.95 -11.79
N TRP A 56 -1.34 3.78 -11.26
CA TRP A 56 -1.65 2.48 -11.86
C TRP A 56 -2.91 1.85 -11.25
N GLU A 57 -3.72 1.24 -12.11
CA GLU A 57 -4.83 0.39 -11.68
C GLU A 57 -4.27 -0.86 -10.98
N LEU A 58 -4.92 -1.26 -9.89
CA LEU A 58 -4.52 -2.43 -9.11
C LEU A 58 -5.42 -3.60 -9.46
N ASP A 59 -4.82 -4.72 -9.84
CA ASP A 59 -5.52 -6.00 -9.90
C ASP A 59 -5.52 -6.62 -8.51
N VAL A 60 -6.70 -7.00 -8.04
CA VAL A 60 -6.88 -7.66 -6.74
C VAL A 60 -7.24 -9.12 -6.98
N ARG A 61 -6.46 -10.04 -6.41
CA ARG A 61 -6.78 -11.46 -6.39
C ARG A 61 -6.92 -11.95 -4.95
N GLY A 62 -7.74 -12.96 -4.73
CA GLY A 62 -7.90 -13.55 -3.42
C GLY A 62 -8.35 -15.00 -3.47
N GLY A 63 -8.12 -15.70 -2.36
CA GLY A 63 -8.57 -17.06 -2.13
C GLY A 63 -8.90 -17.24 -0.65
N ARG A 64 -9.90 -18.07 -0.34
CA ARG A 64 -10.38 -18.33 1.02
C ARG A 64 -10.67 -19.80 1.22
N GLY A 65 -10.49 -20.28 2.47
CA GLY A 65 -10.94 -21.61 2.89
C GLY A 65 -10.28 -22.72 2.07
N ALA A 66 -11.08 -23.57 1.42
CA ALA A 66 -10.59 -24.71 0.66
C ALA A 66 -10.15 -24.38 -0.79
N GLN A 67 -10.19 -23.11 -1.20
CA GLN A 67 -9.73 -22.71 -2.54
C GLN A 67 -8.23 -22.97 -2.69
N SER A 68 -7.82 -23.56 -3.82
CA SER A 68 -6.43 -23.93 -4.10
C SER A 68 -5.66 -22.87 -4.90
N SER A 69 -6.29 -21.76 -5.28
CA SER A 69 -5.66 -20.71 -6.07
C SER A 69 -6.29 -19.33 -5.82
N LEU A 70 -5.56 -18.26 -6.18
CA LEU A 70 -6.06 -16.89 -6.13
C LEU A 70 -6.87 -16.56 -7.39
N GLU A 71 -8.10 -16.13 -7.20
CA GLU A 71 -9.01 -15.72 -8.27
C GLU A 71 -9.11 -14.19 -8.33
N LEU A 72 -9.39 -13.64 -9.51
CA LEU A 72 -9.60 -12.20 -9.67
C LEU A 72 -10.84 -11.77 -8.87
N LEU A 73 -10.68 -10.76 -8.03
CA LEU A 73 -11.77 -10.15 -7.28
C LEU A 73 -12.21 -8.87 -8.00
N PRO A 74 -13.36 -8.87 -8.69
CA PRO A 74 -13.86 -7.65 -9.31
C PRO A 74 -14.13 -6.62 -8.23
N VAL A 75 -13.61 -5.39 -8.41
CA VAL A 75 -13.84 -4.30 -7.46
C VAL A 75 -15.29 -3.81 -7.61
N PRO A 76 -16.13 -3.92 -6.56
CA PRO A 76 -17.51 -3.45 -6.63
C PRO A 76 -17.64 -1.95 -6.97
N GLU A 77 -18.70 -1.59 -7.69
CA GLU A 77 -18.96 -0.21 -8.13
C GLU A 77 -19.07 0.78 -6.97
N HIS A 78 -19.54 0.36 -5.80
CA HIS A 78 -19.62 1.24 -4.62
C HIS A 78 -18.26 1.65 -4.04
N TYR A 79 -17.15 1.05 -4.52
CA TYR A 79 -15.78 1.50 -4.25
C TYR A 79 -15.23 2.43 -5.36
N ARG A 80 -16.09 2.88 -6.28
CA ARG A 80 -15.79 3.89 -7.29
C ARG A 80 -16.52 5.20 -6.95
N TRP A 81 -15.81 6.14 -6.35
CA TRP A 81 -16.34 7.44 -5.90
C TRP A 81 -16.13 8.58 -6.91
N ALA A 82 -15.37 8.32 -7.97
CA ALA A 82 -15.15 9.26 -9.06
C ALA A 82 -15.24 8.52 -10.41
N PRO A 83 -15.68 9.20 -11.50
CA PRO A 83 -15.60 8.63 -12.84
C PRO A 83 -14.16 8.29 -13.22
N PRO A 84 -13.92 7.29 -14.09
CA PRO A 84 -12.58 7.00 -14.60
C PRO A 84 -11.92 8.24 -15.25
N GLN A 85 -10.66 8.51 -14.90
CA GLN A 85 -9.85 9.64 -15.40
C GLN A 85 -8.48 9.17 -15.94
N GLY A 86 -8.43 7.95 -16.48
CA GLY A 86 -7.16 7.33 -16.89
C GLY A 86 -6.17 7.23 -15.72
N PRO A 87 -4.90 7.61 -15.88
CA PRO A 87 -3.90 7.59 -14.80
C PRO A 87 -4.27 8.42 -13.57
N GLY A 88 -5.19 9.40 -13.71
CA GLY A 88 -5.64 10.24 -12.60
C GLY A 88 -6.75 9.62 -11.75
N THR A 89 -7.26 8.43 -12.09
CA THR A 89 -8.46 7.84 -11.45
C THR A 89 -8.29 7.69 -9.94
N ASN A 90 -7.17 7.17 -9.45
CA ASN A 90 -6.96 6.95 -8.03
C ASN A 90 -6.78 8.25 -7.24
N VAL A 91 -6.23 9.29 -7.86
CA VAL A 91 -6.17 10.64 -7.28
C VAL A 91 -7.57 11.27 -7.23
N ALA A 92 -8.37 11.13 -8.29
CA ALA A 92 -9.75 11.60 -8.32
C ALA A 92 -10.62 10.91 -7.24
N GLN A 93 -10.44 9.60 -7.05
CA GLN A 93 -11.07 8.83 -5.96
C GLN A 93 -10.70 9.39 -4.58
N ALA A 94 -9.43 9.75 -4.36
CA ALA A 94 -8.97 10.33 -3.11
C ALA A 94 -9.60 11.72 -2.86
N TYR A 95 -9.68 12.58 -3.89
CA TYR A 95 -10.33 13.88 -3.76
C TYR A 95 -11.85 13.79 -3.54
N ALA A 96 -12.52 12.83 -4.18
CA ALA A 96 -13.94 12.59 -3.93
C ALA A 96 -14.20 12.23 -2.46
N ARG A 97 -13.37 11.37 -1.86
CA ARG A 97 -13.43 11.05 -0.42
C ARG A 97 -13.12 12.25 0.46
N PHE A 98 -12.09 13.03 0.12
CA PHE A 98 -11.76 14.24 0.87
C PHE A 98 -12.91 15.26 0.86
N ALA A 99 -13.52 15.50 -0.31
CA ALA A 99 -14.67 16.39 -0.43
C ALA A 99 -15.88 15.87 0.37
N ARG A 100 -16.06 14.55 0.43
CA ARG A 100 -17.10 13.92 1.24
C ARG A 100 -16.88 14.14 2.73
N ASP A 101 -15.67 13.89 3.22
CA ASP A 101 -15.29 14.14 4.62
C ASP A 101 -15.59 15.59 5.02
N TYR A 102 -15.25 16.55 4.16
CA TYR A 102 -15.54 17.97 4.41
C TYR A 102 -17.05 18.29 4.43
N ARG A 103 -17.84 17.73 3.51
CA ARG A 103 -19.27 18.08 3.35
C ARG A 103 -20.18 17.34 4.31
N GLU A 104 -19.85 16.09 4.61
CA GLU A 104 -20.70 15.16 5.38
C GLU A 104 -20.17 14.92 6.79
N GLY A 105 -18.96 15.40 7.13
CA GLY A 105 -18.33 15.14 8.42
C GLY A 105 -17.86 13.69 8.57
N THR A 106 -17.60 12.99 7.46
CA THR A 106 -17.00 11.64 7.48
C THR A 106 -15.48 11.70 7.69
N HIS A 107 -14.85 10.55 7.93
CA HIS A 107 -13.42 10.42 8.21
C HIS A 107 -12.78 9.27 7.42
N PHE A 108 -12.94 9.27 6.10
CA PHE A 108 -12.40 8.22 5.22
C PHE A 108 -10.98 8.51 4.74
N CYS A 109 -10.54 9.76 4.73
CA CYS A 109 -9.22 10.17 4.31
C CYS A 109 -8.20 10.11 5.46
N PRO A 110 -6.92 9.80 5.16
CA PRO A 110 -5.84 9.97 6.11
C PRO A 110 -5.74 11.41 6.62
N THR A 111 -5.37 11.56 7.88
CA THR A 111 -5.22 12.83 8.59
C THR A 111 -3.75 13.26 8.68
N PHE A 112 -3.50 14.45 9.25
CA PHE A 112 -2.14 14.86 9.59
C PHE A 112 -1.49 13.96 10.65
N GLU A 113 -2.28 13.34 11.52
CA GLU A 113 -1.75 12.40 12.51
C GLU A 113 -1.18 11.14 11.81
N ASP A 114 -1.89 10.63 10.80
CA ASP A 114 -1.41 9.53 9.96
C ASP A 114 -0.12 9.91 9.22
N ALA A 115 -0.03 11.15 8.75
CA ALA A 115 1.18 11.68 8.11
C ALA A 115 2.37 11.70 9.10
N VAL A 116 2.16 12.17 10.33
CA VAL A 116 3.21 12.16 11.37
C VAL A 116 3.66 10.73 11.67
N ARG A 117 2.71 9.79 11.84
CA ARG A 117 3.02 8.37 12.05
C ARG A 117 3.87 7.80 10.90
N ARG A 118 3.50 8.12 9.66
CA ARG A 118 4.25 7.69 8.47
C ARG A 118 5.68 8.26 8.45
N HIS A 119 5.87 9.52 8.80
CA HIS A 119 7.21 10.13 8.84
C HIS A 119 8.08 9.57 9.97
N ARG A 120 7.51 9.29 11.14
CA ARG A 120 8.24 8.59 12.23
C ARG A 120 8.74 7.21 11.79
N MET A 121 7.91 6.47 11.06
CA MET A 121 8.30 5.18 10.49
C MET A 121 9.47 5.32 9.49
N LEU A 122 9.43 6.31 8.59
CA LEU A 122 10.53 6.56 7.65
C LEU A 122 11.83 6.92 8.37
N ASN A 123 11.77 7.81 9.37
CA ASN A 123 12.93 8.15 10.20
C ASN A 123 13.51 6.93 10.94
N ALA A 124 12.66 6.01 11.40
CA ALA A 124 13.11 4.77 12.03
C ALA A 124 13.79 3.83 11.02
N ILE A 125 13.31 3.75 9.77
CA ILE A 125 13.95 2.97 8.71
C ILE A 125 15.35 3.53 8.41
N GLU A 126 15.46 4.86 8.25
CA GLU A 126 16.73 5.54 8.00
C GLU A 126 17.73 5.33 9.16
N THR A 127 17.25 5.45 10.41
CA THR A 127 18.06 5.20 11.60
C THR A 127 18.51 3.75 11.68
N ALA A 128 17.64 2.79 11.33
CA ALA A 128 18.01 1.37 11.28
C ALA A 128 19.10 1.09 10.26
N ALA A 129 18.99 1.67 9.06
CA ALA A 129 19.98 1.54 7.99
C ALA A 129 21.34 2.14 8.40
N ALA A 130 21.33 3.33 9.01
CA ALA A 130 22.58 4.01 9.42
C ALA A 130 23.30 3.31 10.57
N THR A 131 22.56 2.69 11.50
CA THR A 131 23.12 2.13 12.74
C THR A 131 23.27 0.61 12.71
N GLY A 132 22.64 -0.07 11.75
CA GLY A 132 22.52 -1.53 11.74
C GLY A 132 21.67 -2.09 12.88
N ARG A 133 20.94 -1.25 13.62
CA ARG A 133 20.14 -1.64 14.79
C ARG A 133 18.64 -1.54 14.50
N ARG A 134 17.89 -2.56 14.89
CA ARG A 134 16.42 -2.56 14.86
C ARG A 134 15.88 -1.34 15.62
N GLN A 135 14.92 -0.64 15.01
CA GLN A 135 14.18 0.44 15.63
C GLN A 135 12.75 0.01 15.98
N THR A 136 12.18 0.64 17.00
CA THR A 136 10.76 0.53 17.33
C THR A 136 10.12 1.89 17.07
N VAL A 137 9.05 1.91 16.28
CA VAL A 137 8.28 3.13 16.01
C VAL A 137 7.30 3.31 17.17
N GLY A 138 7.42 4.43 17.88
CA GLY A 138 6.45 4.86 18.90
C GLY A 138 5.36 5.78 18.34
#